data_AF-A0A0S4X0P7-F1
#
_entry.id   AF-A0A0S4X0P7-F1
#
_cell.length_a   1.000
_cell.length_b   1.000
_cell.length_c   1.000
_cell.angle_alpha   90.00
_cell.angle_beta   90.00
_cell.angle_gamma   90.00
#
_symmetry.space_group_name_H-M   'P 1'
#
loop_
_entity.id
_entity.type
_entity.pdbx_description
1 polymer ?
#
loop_
_entity_poly.entity_id
_entity_poly.type
_entity_poly.pdbx_seq_one_letter_code
_entity_poly.pdbx_strand_id
1 'polypeptide(L)'
;MQGGFHKRKTEGVAMNVTYLTNNKAARDTILRLAKQCESMAWTVAWATDNDLVETAYKLKAKFSYLLVGTHNYVTSPAVLEKFLDLDSFRVNPPNGSLFHPKVYTFDLGGETAAVIGSHNLTAAAFTENIEASV
;
A
#
# COMPACT_ATOMS: atom_id res chain seq x y z
N MET A 1 52.90 2.44 -22.01
CA MET A 1 51.51 2.60 -22.50
C MET A 1 50.58 2.47 -21.30
N GLN A 2 49.74 3.50 -21.09
CA GLN A 2 48.76 3.58 -20.02
C GLN A 2 47.56 2.68 -20.33
N GLY A 3 47.05 1.97 -19.32
CA GLY A 3 45.79 1.24 -19.38
C GLY A 3 44.99 1.51 -18.10
N GLY A 4 44.39 2.71 -18.02
CA GLY A 4 43.55 3.09 -16.88
C GLY A 4 42.21 2.38 -16.94
N PHE A 5 41.97 1.47 -15.99
CA PHE A 5 40.61 0.98 -15.71
C PHE A 5 39.81 2.10 -15.05
N HIS A 6 39.00 2.80 -15.84
CA HIS A 6 37.93 3.65 -15.32
C HIS A 6 36.87 2.76 -14.67
N LYS A 7 36.93 2.62 -13.35
CA LYS A 7 35.77 2.17 -12.57
C LYS A 7 34.72 3.27 -12.65
N ARG A 8 33.68 3.07 -13.46
CA ARG A 8 32.44 3.87 -13.38
C ARG A 8 31.88 3.67 -11.97
N LYS A 9 31.94 4.71 -11.14
CA LYS A 9 31.13 4.80 -9.92
C LYS A 9 29.69 5.00 -10.39
N THR A 10 28.89 3.95 -10.40
CA THR A 10 27.44 4.12 -10.32
C THR A 10 27.16 4.63 -8.91
N GLU A 11 26.85 5.92 -8.78
CA GLU A 11 26.24 6.44 -7.57
C GLU A 11 24.89 5.74 -7.42
N GLY A 12 24.83 4.74 -6.54
CA GLY A 12 23.58 4.08 -6.22
C GLY A 12 22.68 5.08 -5.50
N VAL A 13 21.45 5.25 -5.98
CA VAL A 13 20.42 5.98 -5.23
C VAL A 13 20.19 5.22 -3.93
N ALA A 14 20.45 5.87 -2.80
CA ALA A 14 20.28 5.26 -1.49
C ALA A 14 18.78 5.09 -1.18
N MET A 15 18.36 3.87 -0.81
CA MET A 15 17.00 3.60 -0.34
C MET A 15 16.88 4.04 1.12
N ASN A 16 15.94 4.93 1.41
CA ASN A 16 15.62 5.35 2.78
C ASN A 16 14.54 4.43 3.37
N VAL A 17 14.78 3.87 4.56
CA VAL A 17 13.84 2.99 5.27
C VAL A 17 13.54 3.60 6.64
N THR A 18 12.25 3.73 6.98
CA THR A 18 11.80 4.32 8.25
C THR A 18 10.86 3.35 8.96
N TYR A 19 11.16 2.97 10.20
CA TYR A 19 10.20 2.21 11.00
C TYR A 19 9.02 3.08 11.43
N LEU A 20 7.80 2.66 11.14
CA LEU A 20 6.57 3.37 11.52
C LEU A 20 6.20 2.96 12.95
N THR A 21 6.45 3.88 13.89
CA THR A 21 6.52 3.57 15.33
C THR A 21 5.20 3.20 16.00
N ASN A 22 4.06 3.41 15.34
CA ASN A 22 2.73 3.04 15.81
C ASN A 22 1.70 3.12 14.67
N ASN A 23 0.48 2.65 14.94
CA ASN A 23 -0.64 2.64 14.00
C ASN A 23 -0.97 4.01 13.42
N LYS A 24 -0.88 5.08 14.24
CA LYS A 24 -1.12 6.45 13.78
C LYS A 24 -0.05 6.90 12.79
N ALA A 25 1.23 6.61 13.07
CA ALA A 25 2.34 6.93 12.16
C ALA A 25 2.21 6.20 10.82
N ALA A 26 1.79 4.93 10.84
CA ALA A 26 1.51 4.17 9.63
C ALA A 26 0.35 4.79 8.83
N ARG A 27 -0.79 5.05 9.50
CA ARG A 27 -1.97 5.67 8.90
C ARG A 27 -1.64 7.02 8.26
N ASP A 28 -1.00 7.91 9.02
CA ASP A 28 -0.67 9.27 8.56
C ASP A 28 0.33 9.25 7.39
N THR A 29 1.26 8.29 7.38
CA THR A 29 2.22 8.10 6.29
C THR A 29 1.52 7.65 5.01
N ILE A 30 0.65 6.64 5.08
CA ILE A 30 -0.15 6.16 3.94
C ILE A 30 -1.04 7.29 3.39
N LEU A 31 -1.74 8.03 4.26
CA LEU A 31 -2.59 9.16 3.85
C LEU A 31 -1.78 10.27 3.16
N ARG A 32 -0.62 10.61 3.71
CA ARG A 32 0.26 11.63 3.13
C ARG A 32 0.75 11.20 1.76
N LEU A 33 1.27 9.98 1.63
CA LEU A 33 1.78 9.45 0.37
C LEU A 33 0.68 9.33 -0.69
N ALA A 34 -0.52 8.85 -0.34
CA ALA A 34 -1.65 8.79 -1.25
C ALA A 34 -2.02 10.17 -1.84
N LYS A 35 -1.98 11.21 -1.01
CA LYS A 35 -2.27 12.59 -1.45
C LYS A 35 -1.18 13.13 -2.37
N GLN A 36 0.08 12.85 -2.07
CA GLN A 36 1.24 13.37 -2.80
C GLN A 36 1.55 12.64 -4.11
N CYS A 37 1.21 11.35 -4.20
CA CYS A 37 1.56 10.53 -5.35
C CYS A 37 0.88 10.97 -6.65
N GLU A 38 1.52 10.66 -7.76
CA GLU A 38 0.94 10.72 -9.10
C GLU A 38 0.06 9.49 -9.34
N SER A 39 0.55 8.30 -8.96
CA SER A 39 -0.20 7.05 -8.99
C SER A 39 0.10 6.16 -7.77
N MET A 40 -0.80 5.22 -7.48
CA MET A 40 -0.64 4.29 -6.37
C MET A 40 -1.15 2.88 -6.70
N ALA A 41 -0.57 1.88 -6.04
CA ALA A 41 -1.03 0.50 -6.12
C ALA A 41 -1.06 -0.17 -4.74
N TRP A 42 -2.21 -0.69 -4.34
CA TRP A 42 -2.40 -1.27 -3.01
C TRP A 42 -2.83 -2.73 -3.11
N THR A 43 -2.23 -3.57 -2.27
CA THR A 43 -2.51 -5.00 -2.19
C THR A 43 -2.66 -5.41 -0.73
N VAL A 44 -3.89 -5.71 -0.31
CA VAL A 44 -4.22 -5.97 1.11
C VAL A 44 -5.06 -7.23 1.26
N ALA A 45 -4.78 -8.02 2.30
CA ALA A 45 -5.53 -9.23 2.57
C ALA A 45 -6.99 -8.91 2.89
N TRP A 46 -7.21 -7.88 3.71
CA TRP A 46 -8.52 -7.50 4.22
C TRP A 46 -8.73 -5.99 4.21
N ALA A 47 -9.99 -5.58 4.05
CA ALA A 47 -10.40 -4.18 4.17
C ALA A 47 -11.76 -4.01 4.87
N THR A 48 -11.86 -3.10 5.83
CA THR A 48 -13.13 -2.71 6.48
C THR A 48 -13.29 -1.20 6.44
N ASP A 49 -14.49 -0.70 6.69
CA ASP A 49 -14.77 0.74 6.69
C ASP A 49 -13.86 1.50 7.66
N ASN A 50 -13.17 2.52 7.14
CA ASN A 50 -12.31 3.45 7.88
C ASN A 50 -11.98 4.67 7.00
N ASP A 51 -11.26 5.64 7.56
CA ASP A 51 -10.92 6.88 6.86
C ASP A 51 -9.88 6.75 5.74
N LEU A 52 -8.99 5.75 5.78
CA LEU A 52 -8.09 5.41 4.69
C LEU A 52 -8.89 4.87 3.49
N VAL A 53 -9.90 4.03 3.72
CA VAL A 53 -10.84 3.57 2.67
C VAL A 53 -11.56 4.76 2.03
N GLU A 54 -12.09 5.69 2.82
CA GLU A 54 -12.76 6.88 2.29
C GLU A 54 -11.80 7.78 1.51
N THR A 55 -10.57 7.94 1.99
CA THR A 55 -9.55 8.73 1.28
C THR A 55 -9.13 8.05 -0.02
N ALA A 56 -8.94 6.73 -0.01
CA ALA A 56 -8.63 5.94 -1.20
C ALA A 56 -9.72 6.09 -2.27
N TYR A 57 -11.00 6.05 -1.87
CA TYR A 57 -12.12 6.24 -2.80
C TYR A 57 -12.18 7.66 -3.38
N LYS A 58 -11.87 8.69 -2.59
CA LYS A 58 -11.75 10.08 -3.07
C LYS A 58 -10.61 10.25 -4.07
N LEU A 59 -9.52 9.51 -3.88
CA LEU A 59 -8.33 9.55 -4.74
C LEU A 59 -8.32 8.45 -5.82
N LYS A 60 -9.46 7.78 -6.07
CA LYS A 60 -9.52 6.55 -6.86
C LYS A 60 -8.94 6.64 -8.27
N ALA A 61 -8.98 7.82 -8.89
CA ALA A 61 -8.41 8.06 -10.21
C ALA A 61 -6.88 7.88 -10.26
N LYS A 62 -6.20 7.86 -9.10
CA LYS A 62 -4.75 7.61 -8.99
C LYS A 62 -4.39 6.13 -8.88
N PHE A 63 -5.36 5.22 -8.72
CA PHE A 63 -5.05 3.80 -8.64
C PHE A 63 -4.68 3.25 -10.01
N SER A 64 -3.45 2.75 -10.14
CA SER A 64 -3.08 1.85 -11.23
C SER A 64 -3.51 0.41 -10.93
N TYR A 65 -3.59 0.05 -9.63
CA TYR A 65 -4.02 -1.26 -9.18
C TYR A 65 -4.52 -1.25 -7.73
N LEU A 66 -5.67 -1.85 -7.44
CA LEU A 66 -6.17 -2.06 -6.08
C LEU A 66 -6.67 -3.49 -5.95
N LEU A 67 -5.99 -4.31 -5.14
CA LEU A 67 -6.34 -5.72 -4.92
C LEU A 67 -6.65 -5.98 -3.45
N VAL A 68 -7.86 -6.47 -3.19
CA VAL A 68 -8.34 -6.82 -1.84
C VAL A 68 -8.70 -8.31 -1.80
N GLY A 69 -8.28 -9.02 -0.76
CA GLY A 69 -8.67 -10.40 -0.53
C GLY A 69 -10.02 -10.56 0.18
N THR A 70 -10.64 -11.73 0.06
CA THR A 70 -11.86 -12.08 0.81
C THR A 70 -11.70 -13.33 1.67
N HIS A 71 -10.48 -13.83 1.83
CA HIS A 71 -10.20 -14.95 2.76
C HIS A 71 -10.74 -14.66 4.16
N ASN A 72 -11.29 -15.67 4.82
CA ASN A 72 -11.94 -15.57 6.14
C ASN A 72 -13.12 -14.58 6.22
N TYR A 73 -13.62 -14.07 5.09
CA TYR A 73 -14.76 -13.15 5.02
C TYR A 73 -14.61 -11.88 5.90
N VAL A 74 -13.37 -11.43 6.12
CA VAL A 74 -13.07 -10.24 6.92
C VAL A 74 -13.34 -8.94 6.15
N THR A 75 -13.16 -8.96 4.83
CA THR A 75 -13.41 -7.77 4.00
C THR A 75 -14.90 -7.42 3.99
N SER A 76 -15.21 -6.17 4.33
CA SER A 76 -16.59 -5.66 4.37
C SER A 76 -17.20 -5.64 2.96
N PRO A 77 -18.43 -6.16 2.76
CA PRO A 77 -19.16 -6.03 1.50
C PRO A 77 -19.28 -4.58 1.03
N ALA A 78 -19.46 -3.62 1.96
CA ALA A 78 -19.56 -2.20 1.65
C ALA A 78 -18.28 -1.66 1.00
N VAL A 79 -17.11 -2.18 1.39
CA VAL A 79 -15.84 -1.82 0.74
C VAL A 79 -15.78 -2.40 -0.68
N LEU A 80 -16.24 -3.64 -0.88
CA LEU A 80 -16.27 -4.24 -2.22
C LEU A 80 -17.20 -3.47 -3.17
N GLU A 81 -18.40 -3.14 -2.72
CA GLU A 81 -19.38 -2.36 -3.48
C GLU A 81 -18.85 -0.96 -3.81
N LYS A 82 -18.18 -0.30 -2.85
CA LYS A 82 -17.63 1.05 -3.03
C LYS A 82 -16.63 1.15 -4.18
N PHE A 83 -15.84 0.11 -4.45
CA PHE A 83 -14.82 0.11 -5.51
C PHE A 83 -15.20 -0.73 -6.74
N LEU A 84 -16.39 -1.35 -6.76
CA LEU A 84 -16.78 -2.33 -7.78
C LEU A 84 -16.67 -1.80 -9.22
N ASP A 85 -17.01 -0.53 -9.44
CA ASP A 85 -17.01 0.11 -10.76
C ASP A 85 -15.63 0.66 -11.17
N LEU A 86 -14.59 0.46 -10.38
CA LEU A 86 -13.25 0.96 -10.68
C LEU A 86 -12.47 -0.07 -11.52
N ASP A 87 -12.05 0.32 -12.73
CA ASP A 87 -11.29 -0.54 -13.64
C ASP A 87 -9.98 -1.08 -13.06
N SER A 88 -9.38 -0.40 -12.07
CA SER A 88 -8.17 -0.83 -11.38
C SER A 88 -8.45 -1.74 -10.18
N PHE A 89 -9.71 -1.97 -9.80
CA PHE A 89 -10.09 -2.77 -8.64
C PHE A 89 -10.18 -4.26 -8.97
N ARG A 90 -9.59 -5.10 -8.12
CA ARG A 90 -9.57 -6.55 -8.24
C ARG A 90 -9.86 -7.16 -6.87
N VAL A 91 -10.49 -8.33 -6.89
CA VAL A 91 -10.80 -9.09 -5.68
C VAL A 91 -10.14 -10.46 -5.78
N ASN A 92 -9.37 -10.84 -4.76
CA ASN A 92 -8.88 -12.21 -4.63
C ASN A 92 -9.91 -13.04 -3.85
N PRO A 93 -10.64 -13.99 -4.50
CA PRO A 93 -11.64 -14.81 -3.83
C PRO A 93 -11.03 -15.68 -2.71
N PRO A 94 -11.85 -16.26 -1.81
CA PRO A 94 -11.35 -17.03 -0.67
C PRO A 94 -11.09 -18.49 -1.07
N ASN A 95 -10.31 -18.69 -2.15
CA ASN A 95 -9.96 -20.01 -2.64
C ASN A 95 -8.42 -20.17 -2.73
N GLY A 96 -7.97 -21.41 -2.52
CA GLY A 96 -6.55 -21.76 -2.56
C GLY A 96 -5.78 -21.27 -1.33
N SER A 97 -4.54 -20.83 -1.57
CA SER A 97 -3.63 -20.37 -0.51
C SER A 97 -4.09 -19.03 0.07
N LEU A 98 -3.87 -18.86 1.38
CA LEU A 98 -4.21 -17.64 2.09
C LEU A 98 -3.53 -16.42 1.44
N PHE A 99 -4.35 -15.55 0.84
CA PHE A 99 -3.91 -14.27 0.32
C PHE A 99 -3.70 -13.30 1.48
N HIS A 100 -2.44 -13.07 1.88
CA HIS A 100 -2.11 -12.28 3.08
C HIS A 100 -1.17 -11.05 2.92
N PRO A 101 -1.06 -10.38 1.75
CA PRO A 101 -0.22 -9.18 1.63
C PRO A 101 -0.79 -7.97 2.41
N LYS A 102 0.08 -7.02 2.74
CA LYS A 102 -0.25 -5.66 3.20
C LYS A 102 0.78 -4.69 2.65
N VAL A 103 0.53 -4.23 1.44
CA VAL A 103 1.49 -3.43 0.66
C VAL A 103 0.78 -2.23 0.08
N TYR A 104 1.34 -1.05 0.32
CA TYR A 104 0.85 0.22 -0.20
C TYR A 104 2.00 0.90 -0.95
N THR A 105 1.93 1.01 -2.29
CA THR A 105 2.98 1.67 -3.08
C THR A 105 2.49 2.96 -3.71
N PHE A 106 3.42 3.90 -3.89
CA PHE A 106 3.16 5.27 -4.33
C PHE A 106 4.27 5.72 -5.28
N ASP A 107 3.89 6.13 -6.48
CA ASP A 107 4.78 6.80 -7.43
C ASP A 107 4.70 8.32 -7.19
N LEU A 108 5.85 8.94 -6.94
CA LEU A 108 5.98 10.37 -6.61
C LEU A 108 6.53 11.20 -7.78
N GLY A 109 6.56 10.67 -9.01
CA GLY A 109 7.01 11.42 -10.20
C GLY A 109 8.53 11.47 -10.37
N GLY A 110 9.25 10.50 -9.81
CA GLY A 110 10.71 10.43 -9.82
C GLY A 110 11.29 9.57 -8.68
N GLU A 111 10.47 9.31 -7.66
CA GLU A 111 10.77 8.40 -6.56
C GLU A 111 9.58 7.46 -6.31
N THR A 112 9.84 6.30 -5.71
CA THR A 112 8.80 5.38 -5.27
C THR A 112 8.88 5.23 -3.75
N ALA A 113 7.74 5.36 -3.09
CA ALA A 113 7.59 5.03 -1.68
C ALA A 113 6.70 3.79 -1.52
N ALA A 114 6.98 2.99 -0.51
CA ALA A 114 6.12 1.87 -0.13
C ALA A 114 5.96 1.85 1.39
N VAL A 115 4.77 1.47 1.85
CA VAL A 115 4.52 1.04 3.24
C VAL A 115 4.24 -0.45 3.22
N ILE A 116 5.06 -1.22 3.94
CA ILE A 116 5.01 -2.68 3.96
C ILE A 116 5.05 -3.16 5.42
N GLY A 117 4.13 -4.06 5.78
CA GLY A 117 4.11 -4.57 7.15
C GLY A 117 2.90 -5.44 7.45
N SER A 118 2.37 -5.31 8.66
CA SER A 118 1.25 -6.11 9.17
C SER A 118 -0.12 -5.42 9.05
N HIS A 119 -0.15 -4.10 8.88
CA HIS A 119 -1.38 -3.29 8.76
C HIS A 119 -2.22 -3.65 7.54
N ASN A 120 -3.31 -4.40 7.73
CA ASN A 120 -4.35 -4.52 6.69
C ASN A 120 -5.12 -3.19 6.55
N LEU A 121 -5.96 -3.07 5.52
CA LEU A 121 -6.85 -1.91 5.33
C LEU A 121 -8.09 -1.97 6.23
N THR A 122 -7.94 -2.45 7.48
CA THR A 122 -9.04 -2.59 8.44
C THR A 122 -8.97 -1.50 9.50
N ALA A 123 -10.11 -1.16 10.10
CA ALA A 123 -10.16 -0.14 11.15
C ALA A 123 -9.24 -0.50 12.34
N ALA A 124 -9.36 -1.74 12.83
CA ALA A 124 -8.58 -2.23 13.96
C ALA A 124 -7.06 -2.20 13.73
N ALA A 125 -6.59 -2.42 12.50
CA ALA A 125 -5.15 -2.33 12.18
C ALA A 125 -4.59 -0.92 12.41
N PHE A 126 -5.41 0.12 12.23
CA PHE A 126 -4.98 1.52 12.42
C PHE A 126 -5.37 2.11 13.77
N THR A 127 -6.01 1.36 14.66
CA THR A 127 -6.50 1.86 15.96
C THR A 127 -6.16 0.97 17.15
N GLU A 128 -6.37 -0.35 17.07
CA GLU A 128 -6.40 -1.25 18.23
C GLU A 128 -5.27 -2.29 18.22
N ASN A 129 -4.99 -2.87 17.06
CA ASN A 129 -4.02 -3.95 16.94
C ASN A 129 -2.60 -3.47 17.24
N ILE A 130 -1.74 -4.39 17.68
CA ILE A 130 -0.30 -4.15 17.75
C ILE A 130 0.29 -4.53 16.38
N GLU A 131 0.58 -3.51 15.58
CA GLU A 131 1.05 -3.68 14.20
C GLU A 131 2.47 -3.09 14.01
N ALA A 132 3.15 -3.53 12.96
CA ALA A 132 4.47 -3.05 12.57
C ALA A 132 4.55 -2.85 11.05
N SER A 133 5.12 -1.73 10.62
CA SER A 133 5.38 -1.42 9.21
C SER A 133 6.66 -0.60 9.06
N VAL A 134 7.21 -0.65 7.85
CA VAL A 134 8.29 0.22 7.35
C VAL A 134 7.82 1.01 6.14
#